data_AF-A0A929KLV4-F1
#
_entry.id   AF-A0A929KLV4-F1
#
_cell.length_a   1.000
_cell.length_b   1.000
_cell.length_c   1.000
_cell.angle_alpha   90.00
_cell.angle_beta   90.00
_cell.angle_gamma   90.00
#
_symmetry.space_group_name_H-M   'P 1'
#
loop_
_entity.id
_entity.type
_entity.pdbx_description
1 polymer ?
#
loop_
_entity_poly.entity_id
_entity_poly.type
_entity_poly.pdbx_seq_one_letter_code
_entity_poly.pdbx_strand_id
1 'polypeptide(L)'
;MPRQQSTAQKKTVSRVMHEFKHGELESNQGGKVRSRKQAVAIAMSEAGSSREQSPAQKKKQLSRSKAKESQGRTAVAEKEGKAGQRKAMAKAEPRISPSSARGKTARSGARKAAATRTQGTGGKTHAELYEMAKRRGIPGRSGMSKAQLERALSAH
;
A
#
# COMPACT_ATOMS: atom_id res chain seq x y z
N MET A 1 1.62 1.06 -41.86
CA MET A 1 0.99 2.09 -41.00
C MET A 1 1.27 1.80 -39.53
N PRO A 2 1.66 2.79 -38.71
CA PRO A 2 1.79 2.60 -37.26
C PRO A 2 0.41 2.28 -36.66
N ARG A 3 0.34 1.27 -35.78
CA ARG A 3 -0.90 0.91 -35.07
C ARG A 3 -1.23 2.03 -34.08
N GLN A 4 -2.19 2.86 -34.46
CA GLN A 4 -2.72 3.93 -33.60
C GLN A 4 -3.44 3.31 -32.40
N GLN A 5 -3.16 3.82 -31.19
CA GLN A 5 -3.86 3.37 -29.99
C GLN A 5 -5.32 3.85 -30.01
N SER A 6 -6.25 3.01 -29.55
CA SER A 6 -7.65 3.42 -29.39
C SER A 6 -7.82 4.44 -28.26
N THR A 7 -8.92 5.17 -28.26
CA THR A 7 -9.24 6.16 -27.19
C THR A 7 -9.27 5.52 -25.81
N ALA A 8 -9.80 4.30 -25.69
CA ALA A 8 -9.81 3.54 -24.44
C ALA A 8 -8.39 3.20 -23.97
N GLN A 9 -7.49 2.82 -24.88
CA GLN A 9 -6.10 2.54 -24.55
C GLN A 9 -5.37 3.80 -24.10
N LYS A 10 -5.61 4.94 -24.78
CA LYS A 10 -5.07 6.24 -24.39
C LYS A 10 -5.52 6.67 -22.99
N LYS A 11 -6.79 6.41 -22.63
CA LYS A 11 -7.30 6.68 -21.28
C LYS A 11 -6.57 5.87 -20.21
N THR A 12 -6.40 4.57 -20.43
CA THR A 12 -5.64 3.71 -19.49
C THR A 12 -4.18 4.16 -19.36
N VAL A 13 -3.51 4.48 -20.47
CA VAL A 13 -2.14 5.02 -20.43
C VAL A 13 -2.08 6.33 -19.65
N SER A 14 -2.99 7.26 -19.93
CA SER A 14 -3.07 8.56 -19.25
C SER A 14 -3.26 8.39 -17.74
N ARG A 15 -4.16 7.50 -17.32
CA ARG A 15 -4.42 7.17 -15.90
C ARG A 15 -3.15 6.66 -15.21
N VAL A 16 -2.52 5.63 -15.76
CA VAL A 16 -1.30 5.04 -15.18
C VAL A 16 -0.17 6.08 -15.09
N MET A 17 -0.05 6.95 -16.10
CA MET A 17 0.94 8.04 -16.07
C MET A 17 0.61 9.09 -15.02
N HIS A 18 -0.67 9.34 -14.75
CA HIS A 18 -1.12 10.24 -13.68
C HIS A 18 -0.76 9.66 -12.30
N GLU A 19 -1.02 8.37 -12.09
CA GLU A 19 -0.62 7.65 -10.87
C GLU A 19 0.90 7.69 -10.66
N PHE A 20 1.67 7.50 -11.73
CA PHE A 20 3.13 7.63 -11.66
C PHE A 20 3.57 9.07 -11.32
N LYS A 21 2.94 10.08 -11.93
CA LYS A 21 3.23 11.50 -11.66
C LYS A 21 3.04 11.85 -10.19
N HIS A 22 2.08 11.22 -9.52
CA HIS A 22 1.82 11.39 -8.08
C HIS A 22 2.64 10.45 -7.18
N GLY A 23 3.47 9.58 -7.76
CA GLY A 23 4.28 8.62 -7.02
C GLY A 23 3.45 7.53 -6.34
N GLU A 24 2.35 7.14 -6.96
CA GLU A 24 1.35 6.18 -6.46
C GLU A 24 1.35 4.88 -7.26
N LEU A 25 1.94 4.87 -8.46
CA LEU A 25 2.05 3.67 -9.26
C LEU A 25 2.96 2.64 -8.56
N GLU A 26 2.45 1.43 -8.35
CA GLU A 26 3.18 0.32 -7.73
C GLU A 26 3.55 -0.76 -8.75
N SER A 27 4.66 -1.45 -8.49
CA SER A 27 5.08 -2.60 -9.28
C SER A 27 4.42 -3.89 -8.78
N ASN A 28 4.30 -4.90 -9.63
CA ASN A 28 3.75 -6.21 -9.23
C ASN A 28 4.62 -6.92 -8.18
N GLN A 29 5.92 -6.61 -8.12
CA GLN A 29 6.88 -7.12 -7.15
C GLN A 29 6.81 -6.36 -5.80
N GLY A 30 5.92 -5.38 -5.70
CA GLY A 30 5.82 -4.48 -4.57
C GLY A 30 6.72 -3.24 -4.74
N GLY A 31 6.34 -2.18 -4.04
CA GLY A 31 7.07 -0.92 -4.05
C GLY A 31 6.73 -0.01 -5.23
N LYS A 32 7.06 1.27 -5.03
CA LYS A 32 6.73 2.34 -5.97
C LYS A 32 7.58 2.29 -7.22
N VAL A 33 6.95 2.55 -8.37
CA VAL A 33 7.65 2.71 -9.65
C VAL A 33 8.42 4.02 -9.61
N ARG A 34 9.74 3.93 -9.80
CA ARG A 34 10.65 5.09 -9.72
C ARG A 34 11.05 5.64 -11.08
N SER A 35 11.08 4.80 -12.11
CA SER A 35 11.54 5.21 -13.45
C SER A 35 10.36 5.43 -14.39
N ARG A 36 10.40 6.54 -15.15
CA ARG A 36 9.39 6.86 -16.16
C ARG A 36 9.30 5.80 -17.25
N LYS A 37 10.45 5.20 -17.63
CA LYS A 37 10.52 4.11 -18.61
C LYS A 37 9.72 2.89 -18.15
N GLN A 38 9.87 2.49 -16.89
CA GLN A 38 9.10 1.39 -16.31
C GLN A 38 7.61 1.73 -16.24
N ALA A 39 7.28 2.97 -15.86
CA ALA A 39 5.89 3.42 -15.84
C ALA A 39 5.24 3.32 -17.23
N VAL A 40 5.93 3.77 -18.28
CA VAL A 40 5.47 3.65 -19.68
C VAL A 40 5.27 2.19 -20.09
N ALA A 41 6.18 1.29 -19.69
CA ALA A 41 6.04 -0.14 -19.96
C ALA A 41 4.79 -0.74 -19.27
N ILE A 42 4.54 -0.37 -18.01
CA ILE A 42 3.34 -0.79 -17.27
C ILE A 42 2.08 -0.25 -17.97
N ALA A 43 2.05 1.04 -18.33
CA ALA A 43 0.92 1.64 -19.03
C ALA A 43 0.63 0.96 -20.39
N MET A 44 1.67 0.64 -21.16
CA MET A 44 1.55 -0.09 -22.42
C MET A 44 1.02 -1.52 -22.22
N SER A 45 1.44 -2.19 -21.15
CA SER A 45 0.95 -3.52 -20.78
C SER A 45 -0.53 -3.47 -20.35
N GLU A 46 -0.87 -2.57 -19.41
CA GLU A 46 -2.24 -2.41 -18.90
C GLU A 46 -3.24 -2.01 -19.98
N ALA A 47 -2.82 -1.17 -20.94
CA ALA A 47 -3.63 -0.76 -22.07
C ALA A 47 -3.68 -1.81 -23.19
N GLY A 48 -3.03 -2.96 -23.04
CA GLY A 48 -2.97 -3.99 -24.10
C GLY A 48 -2.35 -3.48 -25.40
N SER A 49 -1.39 -2.57 -25.31
CA SER A 49 -0.70 -1.96 -26.46
C SER A 49 0.72 -2.50 -26.66
N SER A 50 1.24 -3.34 -25.76
CA SER A 50 2.55 -3.98 -25.94
C SER A 50 2.59 -4.81 -27.23
N ARG A 51 3.75 -4.78 -27.91
CA ARG A 51 4.03 -5.57 -29.12
C ARG A 51 4.31 -7.05 -28.81
N GLU A 52 4.81 -7.34 -27.62
CA GLU A 52 5.29 -8.66 -27.21
C GLU A 52 4.15 -9.63 -26.86
N GLN A 53 2.93 -9.12 -26.70
CA GLN A 53 1.78 -9.92 -26.27
C GLN A 53 0.92 -10.37 -27.45
N SER A 54 0.26 -11.52 -27.30
CA SER A 54 -0.75 -11.98 -28.26
C SER A 54 -2.04 -11.14 -28.18
N PRO A 55 -2.86 -11.08 -29.25
CA PRO A 55 -4.13 -10.34 -29.23
C PRO A 55 -5.07 -10.75 -28.08
N ALA A 56 -5.11 -12.04 -27.75
CA ALA A 56 -5.91 -12.56 -26.65
C ALA A 56 -5.40 -12.06 -25.28
N GLN A 57 -4.07 -12.05 -25.08
CA GLN A 57 -3.47 -11.52 -23.87
C GLN A 57 -3.70 -10.01 -23.72
N LYS A 58 -3.60 -9.24 -24.80
CA LYS A 58 -3.91 -7.80 -24.81
C LYS A 58 -5.35 -7.52 -24.38
N LYS A 59 -6.31 -8.28 -24.93
CA LYS A 59 -7.73 -8.16 -24.55
C LYS A 59 -7.95 -8.48 -23.07
N LYS A 60 -7.29 -9.54 -22.58
CA LYS A 60 -7.37 -9.96 -21.17
C LYS A 60 -6.75 -8.93 -20.21
N GLN A 61 -5.63 -8.31 -20.57
CA GLN A 61 -5.03 -7.25 -19.76
C GLN A 61 -5.93 -6.02 -19.73
N LEU A 62 -6.40 -5.56 -20.89
CA LEU A 62 -7.29 -4.40 -20.96
C LEU A 62 -8.59 -4.61 -20.17
N SER A 63 -9.20 -5.80 -20.26
CA SER A 63 -10.41 -6.11 -19.48
C SER A 63 -10.13 -6.15 -17.97
N ARG A 64 -8.98 -6.71 -17.56
CA ARG A 64 -8.54 -6.70 -16.16
C ARG A 64 -8.29 -5.28 -15.63
N SER A 65 -7.63 -4.42 -16.41
CA SER A 65 -7.41 -3.02 -16.02
C SER A 65 -8.73 -2.27 -15.86
N LYS A 66 -9.66 -2.43 -16.81
CA LYS A 66 -11.00 -1.83 -16.72
C LYS A 66 -11.82 -2.35 -15.54
N ALA A 67 -11.73 -3.65 -15.24
CA ALA A 67 -12.41 -4.23 -14.09
C ALA A 67 -11.83 -3.69 -12.76
N LYS A 68 -10.52 -3.48 -12.67
CA LYS A 68 -9.89 -2.82 -11.51
C LYS A 68 -10.39 -1.38 -11.36
N GLU A 69 -10.49 -0.64 -12.47
CA GLU A 69 -11.02 0.72 -12.52
C GLU A 69 -12.47 0.78 -12.01
N SER A 70 -13.36 -0.09 -12.53
CA SER A 70 -14.76 -0.13 -12.09
C SER A 70 -14.92 -0.53 -10.63
N GLN A 71 -13.99 -1.32 -10.10
CA GLN A 71 -13.96 -1.70 -8.69
C GLN A 71 -13.32 -0.64 -7.78
N GLY A 72 -12.85 0.49 -8.31
CA GLY A 72 -12.18 1.55 -7.54
C GLY A 72 -10.85 1.12 -6.93
N ARG A 73 -10.22 0.06 -7.45
CA ARG A 73 -8.95 -0.50 -6.94
C ARG A 73 -7.71 0.19 -7.53
N THR A 74 -7.88 1.33 -8.19
CA THR A 74 -6.79 2.17 -8.68
C THR A 74 -6.29 3.07 -7.56
N ALA A 75 -4.99 3.35 -7.52
CA ALA A 75 -4.39 4.14 -6.44
C ALA A 75 -5.03 5.53 -6.28
N VAL A 76 -5.44 6.15 -7.40
CA VAL A 76 -6.21 7.41 -7.40
C VAL A 76 -7.54 7.26 -6.66
N ALA A 77 -8.33 6.25 -7.00
CA ALA A 77 -9.64 6.02 -6.37
C ALA A 77 -9.53 5.68 -4.87
N GLU A 78 -8.52 4.90 -4.46
CA GLU A 78 -8.27 4.68 -3.03
C GLU A 78 -7.92 5.97 -2.30
N LYS A 79 -7.12 6.85 -2.92
CA LYS A 79 -6.69 8.09 -2.29
C LYS A 79 -7.81 9.12 -2.26
N GLU A 80 -8.60 9.24 -3.32
CA GLU A 80 -9.82 10.06 -3.36
C GLU A 80 -10.83 9.56 -2.34
N GLY A 81 -11.01 8.24 -2.21
CA GLY A 81 -11.83 7.63 -1.17
C GLY A 81 -11.34 7.97 0.24
N LYS A 82 -10.03 7.85 0.50
CA LYS A 82 -9.41 8.24 1.79
C LYS A 82 -9.50 9.74 2.05
N ALA A 83 -9.31 10.58 1.03
CA ALA A 83 -9.42 12.03 1.15
C ALA A 83 -10.87 12.46 1.44
N GLY A 84 -11.84 11.87 0.75
CA GLY A 84 -13.27 12.06 1.00
C GLY A 84 -13.67 11.60 2.40
N GLN A 85 -13.20 10.43 2.83
CA GLN A 85 -13.38 9.93 4.19
C GLN A 85 -12.77 10.88 5.23
N ARG A 86 -11.52 11.33 5.04
CA ARG A 86 -10.88 12.30 5.95
C ARG A 86 -11.65 13.62 6.00
N LYS A 87 -12.18 14.09 4.88
CA LYS A 87 -12.99 15.32 4.81
C LYS A 87 -14.36 15.15 5.46
N ALA A 88 -14.99 13.97 5.33
CA ALA A 88 -16.22 13.62 6.03
C ALA A 88 -16.01 13.52 7.54
N MET A 89 -14.92 12.88 7.97
CA MET A 89 -14.50 12.80 9.38
C MET A 89 -14.15 14.18 9.95
N ALA A 90 -13.58 15.08 9.16
CA ALA A 90 -13.30 16.46 9.58
C ALA A 90 -14.55 17.36 9.65
N LYS A 91 -15.62 17.03 8.89
CA LYS A 91 -16.94 17.70 8.99
C LYS A 91 -17.81 17.16 10.11
N ALA A 92 -17.53 15.94 10.59
CA ALA A 92 -18.11 15.41 11.82
C ALA A 92 -17.29 15.96 13.00
N GLU A 93 -17.65 17.14 13.50
CA GLU A 93 -16.97 17.73 14.65
C GLU A 93 -17.00 16.81 15.89
N PRO A 94 -15.92 16.77 16.70
CA PRO A 94 -16.03 16.25 18.05
C PRO A 94 -16.87 17.25 18.87
N ARG A 95 -17.99 16.78 19.42
CA ARG A 95 -18.76 17.51 20.45
C ARG A 95 -17.92 17.59 21.73
N ILE A 96 -16.93 18.48 21.76
CA ILE A 96 -16.17 18.78 22.98
C ILE A 96 -16.29 20.29 23.20
N SER A 97 -17.20 20.63 24.12
CA SER A 97 -17.40 21.98 24.64
C SER A 97 -16.10 22.53 25.25
N PRO A 98 -15.79 23.84 25.11
CA PRO A 98 -14.59 24.40 25.69
C PRO A 98 -14.86 24.77 27.16
N SER A 99 -14.60 23.86 28.10
CA SER A 99 -14.50 24.22 29.52
C SER A 99 -13.60 23.28 30.30
N SER A 100 -12.30 23.59 30.29
CA SER A 100 -11.53 23.85 31.52
C SER A 100 -10.04 23.72 31.20
N ALA A 101 -9.39 24.87 31.14
CA ALA A 101 -7.96 24.95 31.26
C ALA A 101 -7.57 24.57 32.70
N ARG A 102 -6.85 23.45 32.89
CA ARG A 102 -5.81 23.37 33.91
C ARG A 102 -4.81 22.25 33.63
N GLY A 103 -3.61 22.66 33.20
CA GLY A 103 -2.31 22.08 33.55
C GLY A 103 -2.06 20.59 33.31
N LYS A 104 -1.08 20.29 32.45
CA LYS A 104 0.31 19.99 32.88
C LYS A 104 1.17 19.75 31.64
N THR A 105 2.34 20.36 31.66
CA THR A 105 3.42 20.19 30.70
C THR A 105 3.92 18.74 30.71
N ALA A 106 3.86 18.07 29.57
CA ALA A 106 4.63 16.85 29.34
C ALA A 106 5.20 16.88 27.92
N ARG A 107 6.50 17.13 27.85
CA ARG A 107 7.32 16.89 26.66
C ARG A 107 7.19 15.41 26.26
N SER A 108 6.59 15.14 25.11
CA SER A 108 6.91 13.98 24.28
C SER A 108 6.54 14.36 22.84
N GLY A 109 7.50 14.56 21.96
CA GLY A 109 8.31 13.47 21.43
C GLY A 109 7.63 12.96 20.18
N ALA A 110 7.68 13.76 19.12
CA ALA A 110 7.21 13.41 17.80
C ALA A 110 7.83 12.09 17.35
N ARG A 111 7.01 11.04 17.21
CA ARG A 111 7.30 9.88 16.39
C ARG A 111 6.05 9.50 15.62
N LYS A 112 6.03 9.93 14.36
CA LYS A 112 5.26 9.30 13.28
C LYS A 112 5.37 7.78 13.41
N ALA A 113 4.24 7.10 13.53
CA ALA A 113 4.16 5.68 13.23
C ALA A 113 3.07 5.47 12.17
N ALA A 114 3.53 5.38 10.92
CA ALA A 114 2.86 4.58 9.93
C ALA A 114 2.94 3.12 10.36
N ALA A 115 1.82 2.39 10.35
CA ALA A 115 1.75 1.00 9.89
C ALA A 115 0.34 0.46 10.14
N THR A 116 -0.46 0.45 9.08
CA THR A 116 -1.46 -0.58 8.87
C THR A 116 -0.79 -1.95 9.02
N ARG A 117 -1.12 -2.69 10.08
CA ARG A 117 -0.81 -4.12 10.20
C ARG A 117 -2.09 -4.91 9.95
N THR A 118 -2.39 -5.14 8.69
CA THR A 118 -3.20 -6.29 8.27
C THR A 118 -2.22 -7.40 7.90
N GLN A 119 -1.94 -8.27 8.86
CA GLN A 119 -1.38 -9.59 8.60
C GLN A 119 -2.42 -10.58 9.10
N GLY A 120 -3.04 -11.27 8.14
CA GLY A 120 -3.84 -12.44 8.40
C GLY A 120 -3.02 -13.54 9.09
N THR A 121 -3.76 -14.46 9.68
CA THR A 121 -3.31 -15.67 10.41
C THR A 121 -2.59 -15.40 11.74
N GLY A 122 -3.38 -14.96 12.73
CA GLY A 122 -3.49 -15.55 14.08
C GLY A 122 -2.27 -15.99 14.89
N GLY A 123 -1.05 -15.58 14.56
CA GLY A 123 0.16 -15.95 15.31
C GLY A 123 0.90 -14.74 15.88
N LYS A 124 1.53 -14.92 17.05
CA LYS A 124 2.35 -13.88 17.72
C LYS A 124 3.33 -13.27 16.74
N THR A 125 3.50 -11.95 16.79
CA THR A 125 4.42 -11.27 15.85
C THR A 125 5.88 -11.49 16.28
N HIS A 126 6.84 -11.39 15.34
CA HIS A 126 8.28 -11.51 15.68
C HIS A 126 8.69 -10.56 16.82
N ALA A 127 8.13 -9.35 16.83
CA ALA A 127 8.33 -8.37 17.89
C ALA A 127 7.79 -8.84 19.25
N GLU A 128 6.60 -9.45 19.30
CA GLU A 128 6.04 -10.01 20.54
C GLU A 128 6.88 -11.18 21.06
N LEU A 129 7.34 -12.06 20.16
CA LEU A 129 8.21 -13.18 20.50
C LEU A 129 9.59 -12.68 20.97
N TYR A 130 10.10 -11.60 20.39
CA TYR A 130 11.34 -10.96 20.83
C TYR A 130 11.23 -10.38 22.24
N GLU A 131 10.12 -9.70 22.54
CA GLU A 131 9.85 -9.17 23.89
C GLU A 131 9.66 -10.28 24.92
N MET A 132 8.96 -11.36 24.57
CA MET A 132 8.84 -12.55 25.44
C MET A 132 10.22 -13.20 25.68
N ALA A 133 11.06 -13.31 24.65
CA ALA A 133 12.40 -13.88 24.76
C ALA A 133 13.33 -12.99 25.59
N LYS A 134 13.16 -11.66 25.51
CA LYS A 134 13.86 -10.69 26.35
C LYS A 134 13.47 -10.83 27.82
N ARG A 135 12.18 -11.00 28.13
CA ARG A 135 11.69 -11.21 29.51
C ARG A 135 12.20 -12.52 30.12
N ARG A 136 12.35 -13.57 29.29
CA ARG A 136 12.88 -14.87 29.71
C ARG A 136 14.40 -14.97 29.67
N GLY A 137 15.10 -13.92 29.24
CA GLY A 137 16.56 -13.89 29.23
C GLY A 137 17.22 -14.83 28.22
N ILE A 138 16.54 -15.15 27.10
CA ILE A 138 17.07 -16.09 26.11
C ILE A 138 18.33 -15.48 25.43
N PRO A 139 19.50 -16.15 25.51
CA PRO A 139 20.72 -15.68 24.86
C PRO A 139 20.60 -15.80 23.33
N GLY A 140 21.24 -14.89 22.58
CA GLY A 140 21.21 -14.91 21.11
C GLY A 140 19.87 -14.51 20.47
N ARG A 141 18.85 -14.11 21.26
CA ARG A 141 17.51 -13.70 20.79
C ARG A 141 17.48 -12.68 19.64
N SER A 142 18.47 -11.77 19.57
CA SER A 142 18.53 -10.73 18.54
C SER A 142 18.88 -11.25 17.15
N GLY A 143 19.49 -12.44 17.05
CA GLY A 143 19.77 -13.12 15.78
C GLY A 143 18.69 -14.13 15.39
N MET A 144 17.70 -14.39 16.25
CA MET A 144 16.72 -15.45 16.02
C MET A 144 15.58 -14.99 15.10
N SER A 145 15.29 -15.79 14.07
CA SER A 145 14.10 -15.64 13.24
C SER A 145 12.83 -15.92 14.03
N LYS A 146 11.66 -15.57 13.48
CA LYS A 146 10.36 -15.75 14.16
C LYS A 146 10.15 -17.18 14.65
N ALA A 147 10.42 -18.15 13.77
CA ALA A 147 10.31 -19.57 14.09
C ALA A 147 11.35 -20.02 15.14
N GLN A 148 12.55 -19.43 15.15
CA GLN A 148 13.57 -19.73 16.15
C GLN A 148 13.19 -19.16 17.52
N LEU A 149 12.61 -17.95 17.57
CA LEU A 149 12.08 -17.38 18.81
C LEU A 149 10.89 -18.19 19.35
N GLU A 150 9.98 -18.66 18.49
CA GLU A 150 8.88 -19.55 18.91
C GLU A 150 9.40 -20.84 19.54
N ARG A 151 10.36 -21.52 18.88
CA ARG A 151 10.96 -22.75 19.42
C ARG A 151 11.73 -22.50 20.72
N ALA A 152 12.54 -21.44 20.78
CA ALA A 152 13.30 -21.11 21.97
C ALA A 152 12.39 -20.74 23.15
N LEU A 153 11.26 -20.10 22.91
CA LEU A 153 10.24 -19.81 23.92
C LEU A 153 9.45 -21.04 24.36
N SER A 154 9.35 -22.07 23.53
CA SER A 154 8.75 -23.34 23.92
C SER A 154 9.71 -24.27 24.68
N ALA A 155 11.02 -24.03 24.56
CA ALA A 155 12.08 -24.85 25.16
C ALA A 155 12.60 -24.34 26.53
N HIS A 156 12.25 -23.11 26.91
CA HIS A 156 12.61 -22.44 28.17
C HIS A 156 11.36 -22.13 29.00
#